data_AF-A0A6I8PDS9-F1
#
_entry.id   AF-A0A6I8PDS9-F1
#
_cell.length_a   1.000
_cell.length_b   1.000
_cell.length_c   1.000
_cell.angle_alpha   90.00
_cell.angle_beta   90.00
_cell.angle_gamma   90.00
#
_symmetry.space_group_name_H-M   'P 1'
#
loop_
_entity.id
_entity.type
_entity.pdbx_description
1 polymer ?
#
loop_
_entity_poly.entity_id
_entity_poly.type
_entity_poly.pdbx_seq_one_letter_code
_entity_poly.pdbx_strand_id
1 'polypeptide(L)'
;MEFPVGHTWDGVAVSHEPVRVTLSAEAGGLLLGVRAPFFDDPPAPEAEPGRPCDRLWDSEGAGFVSPFFLNDRTQQYLEVELSLNKYDGTILGFGFRGPEF
;
A
#
# COMPACT_ATOMS: atom_id res chain seq x y z
N MET A 1 16.61 -0.46 3.56
CA MET A 1 16.53 1.00 3.32
C MET A 1 15.20 1.47 3.88
N GLU A 2 15.15 2.63 4.55
CA GLU A 2 13.91 3.21 5.11
C GLU A 2 13.61 4.54 4.43
N PHE A 3 12.35 4.76 4.08
CA PHE A 3 11.86 5.94 3.39
C PHE A 3 10.66 6.53 4.16
N PRO A 4 10.80 7.72 4.75
CA PRO A 4 9.68 8.44 5.33
C PRO A 4 8.90 9.21 4.25
N VAL A 5 7.59 9.01 4.21
CA VAL A 5 6.63 9.76 3.39
C VAL A 5 6.04 10.87 4.26
N GLY A 6 6.72 12.02 4.24
CA GLY A 6 6.36 13.20 5.05
C GLY A 6 5.66 14.31 4.27
N HIS A 7 5.46 14.14 2.96
CA HIS A 7 4.83 15.15 2.11
C HIS A 7 3.82 14.49 1.17
N THR A 8 2.77 15.22 0.84
CA THR A 8 1.79 14.88 -0.21
C THR A 8 2.41 15.04 -1.60
N TRP A 9 1.68 14.59 -2.63
CA TRP A 9 2.12 14.62 -4.02
C TRP A 9 2.42 16.05 -4.55
N ASP A 10 1.76 17.07 -3.98
CA ASP A 10 1.94 18.49 -4.29
C ASP A 10 2.98 19.17 -3.39
N GLY A 11 3.70 18.40 -2.58
CA GLY A 11 4.82 18.88 -1.76
C GLY A 11 4.43 19.52 -0.43
N VAL A 12 3.16 19.43 -0.02
CA VAL A 12 2.70 19.90 1.29
C VAL A 12 3.08 18.89 2.36
N ALA A 13 3.61 19.36 3.50
CA ALA A 13 3.95 18.47 4.61
C ALA A 13 2.69 17.83 5.20
N VAL A 14 2.75 16.54 5.53
CA VAL A 14 1.64 15.83 6.17
C VAL A 14 1.45 16.30 7.62
N SER A 15 0.19 16.34 8.09
CA SER A 15 -0.16 16.82 9.44
C SER A 15 -0.14 15.72 10.53
N HIS A 16 0.37 14.54 10.20
CA HIS A 16 0.43 13.36 11.07
C HIS A 16 1.86 12.78 11.10
N GLU A 17 2.10 11.72 11.88
CA GLU A 17 3.40 11.03 11.82
C GLU A 17 3.65 10.48 10.41
N PRO A 18 4.81 10.72 9.79
CA PRO A 18 5.11 10.22 8.45
C PRO A 18 4.98 8.71 8.34
N VAL A 19 4.40 8.24 7.23
CA VAL A 19 4.41 6.81 6.89
C VAL A 19 5.84 6.39 6.59
N ARG A 20 6.29 5.26 7.13
CA ARG A 20 7.63 4.72 6.88
C ARG A 20 7.53 3.45 6.05
N VAL A 21 8.26 3.44 4.94
CA VAL A 21 8.38 2.28 4.06
C VAL A 21 9.79 1.74 4.16
N THR A 22 9.93 0.45 4.46
CA THR A 22 11.22 -0.24 4.48
C THR A 22 11.30 -1.28 3.38
N LEU A 23 12.42 -1.28 2.66
CA LEU A 23 12.74 -2.28 1.65
C LEU A 23 14.04 -3.00 2.05
N SER A 24 13.98 -4.33 2.18
CA SER A 24 15.17 -5.19 2.31
C SER A 24 15.14 -6.33 1.31
N ALA A 25 16.30 -6.60 0.71
CA ALA A 25 16.49 -7.83 -0.06
C ALA A 25 16.56 -9.02 0.90
N GLU A 26 15.80 -10.06 0.60
CA GLU A 26 15.77 -11.31 1.35
C GLU A 26 16.07 -12.48 0.41
N ALA A 27 16.34 -13.66 0.97
CA ALA A 27 16.53 -14.86 0.17
C ALA A 27 15.26 -15.18 -0.65
N GLY A 28 15.32 -14.98 -1.97
CA GLY A 28 14.22 -15.27 -2.88
C GLY A 28 13.21 -14.13 -3.08
N GLY A 29 13.46 -12.91 -2.60
CA GLY A 29 12.53 -11.81 -2.84
C GLY A 29 12.88 -10.48 -2.18
N LEU A 30 11.86 -9.63 -2.10
CA LEU A 30 11.90 -8.33 -1.46
C LEU A 30 10.93 -8.32 -0.28
N LEU A 31 11.42 -7.95 0.89
CA LEU A 31 10.59 -7.67 2.04
C LEU A 31 10.20 -6.17 2.03
N LEU A 32 8.91 -5.93 1.94
CA LEU A 32 8.28 -4.62 2.07
C LEU A 32 7.68 -4.51 3.48
N GLY A 33 8.21 -3.59 4.27
CA GLY A 33 7.64 -3.20 5.56
C GLY A 33 6.97 -1.84 5.47
N VAL A 34 5.78 -1.70 6.05
CA VAL A 34 5.05 -0.44 6.12
C VAL A 34 4.68 -0.17 7.57
N ARG A 35 5.02 1.01 8.06
CA ARG A 35 4.57 1.53 9.35
C ARG A 35 3.85 2.85 9.11
N ALA A 36 2.56 2.88 9.37
CA ALA A 36 1.70 4.05 9.18
C ALA A 36 0.91 4.34 10.46
N PRO A 37 0.50 5.60 10.69
CA PRO A 37 -0.53 5.89 11.67
C PRO A 37 -1.85 5.18 11.30
N PHE A 38 -2.58 4.76 12.33
CA PHE A 38 -3.94 4.25 12.15
C PHE A 38 -4.92 5.41 12.31
N PHE A 39 -5.72 5.69 11.28
CA PHE A 39 -6.60 6.87 11.23
C PHE A 39 -8.06 6.58 11.68
N ASP A 40 -8.34 5.36 12.16
CA ASP A 40 -9.69 4.88 12.58
C ASP A 40 -10.81 5.10 11.55
N ASP A 41 -10.36 4.94 10.34
CA ASP A 41 -11.03 5.06 9.08
C ASP A 41 -12.24 4.10 8.93
N PRO A 42 -13.33 4.50 8.22
CA PRO A 42 -14.47 3.62 7.98
C PRO A 42 -14.04 2.29 7.35
N PRO A 43 -14.72 1.18 7.67
CA PRO A 43 -14.32 -0.14 7.20
C PRO A 43 -14.26 -0.18 5.68
N ALA A 44 -13.18 -0.78 5.16
CA ALA A 44 -13.01 -1.03 3.74
C ALA A 44 -14.23 -1.83 3.20
N PRO A 45 -14.56 -1.67 1.90
CA PRO A 45 -15.62 -2.46 1.29
C PRO A 45 -15.39 -3.95 1.51
N GLU A 46 -16.48 -4.71 1.72
CA GLU A 46 -16.39 -6.17 1.88
C GLU A 46 -15.74 -6.78 0.63
N ALA A 47 -14.53 -7.32 0.78
CA ALA A 47 -13.86 -8.12 -0.22
C ALA A 47 -14.06 -9.61 0.09
N GLU A 48 -14.37 -10.42 -0.93
CA GLU A 48 -14.36 -11.87 -0.74
C GLU A 48 -12.94 -12.35 -0.41
N PRO A 49 -12.74 -13.14 0.66
CA PRO A 49 -11.44 -13.73 0.97
C PRO A 49 -10.87 -14.46 -0.25
N GLY A 50 -9.64 -14.13 -0.64
CA GLY A 50 -8.95 -14.74 -1.77
C GLY A 50 -9.21 -14.09 -3.14
N ARG A 51 -9.98 -12.99 -3.20
CA ARG A 51 -10.04 -12.11 -4.39
C ARG A 51 -9.28 -10.80 -4.13
N PRO A 52 -8.67 -10.20 -5.16
CA PRO A 52 -8.23 -8.81 -5.11
C PRO A 52 -9.41 -7.91 -4.70
N CYS A 53 -9.18 -7.02 -3.75
CA CYS A 53 -10.14 -5.97 -3.44
C CYS A 53 -9.87 -4.82 -4.41
N ASP A 54 -10.70 -4.70 -5.44
CA ASP A 54 -10.58 -3.57 -6.37
C ASP A 54 -11.04 -2.28 -5.68
N ARG A 55 -10.41 -1.16 -6.04
CA ARG A 55 -10.81 0.19 -5.60
C ARG A 55 -10.64 0.43 -4.10
N LEU A 56 -9.59 -0.13 -3.48
CA LEU A 56 -9.23 0.19 -2.09
C LEU A 56 -9.03 1.69 -1.85
N TRP A 57 -8.67 2.44 -2.88
CA TRP A 57 -8.53 3.91 -2.86
C TRP A 57 -9.86 4.67 -2.75
N ASP A 58 -11.01 4.04 -3.03
CA ASP A 58 -12.33 4.70 -2.93
C ASP A 58 -12.85 4.77 -1.50
N SER A 59 -12.30 3.96 -0.60
CA SER A 59 -12.41 4.17 0.84
C SER A 59 -11.50 5.36 1.22
N GLU A 60 -11.97 6.58 0.93
CA GLU A 60 -11.22 7.85 1.06
C GLU A 60 -10.71 8.20 2.47
N GLY A 61 -11.07 7.42 3.46
CA GLY A 61 -10.35 7.39 4.72
C GLY A 61 -10.12 5.93 5.00
N ALA A 62 -9.07 5.34 4.45
CA ALA A 62 -8.44 4.10 4.92
C ALA A 62 -6.99 4.29 4.57
N GLY A 63 -6.11 4.51 5.55
CA GLY A 63 -4.67 4.60 5.35
C GLY A 63 -4.16 3.44 4.48
N PHE A 64 -4.06 3.66 3.18
CA PHE A 64 -3.63 2.69 2.19
C PHE A 64 -2.26 3.09 1.65
N VAL A 65 -1.46 2.09 1.32
CA VAL A 65 -0.13 2.29 0.74
C VAL A 65 -0.05 1.42 -0.50
N SER A 66 0.15 2.04 -1.66
CA SER A 66 0.30 1.36 -2.95
C SER A 66 1.71 1.56 -3.52
N PRO A 67 2.70 0.69 -3.21
CA PRO A 67 3.98 0.71 -3.91
C PRO A 67 3.85 0.15 -5.33
N PHE A 68 4.55 0.82 -6.25
CA PHE A 68 4.70 0.41 -7.63
C PHE A 68 6.14 -0.04 -7.89
N PHE A 69 6.31 -1.28 -8.32
CA PHE A 69 7.61 -1.84 -8.72
C PHE A 69 7.69 -1.89 -10.24
N LEU A 70 8.48 -1.01 -10.84
CA LEU A 70 8.72 -0.98 -12.27
C LEU A 70 9.83 -1.96 -12.67
N ASN A 71 9.54 -2.82 -13.65
CA ASN A 71 10.55 -3.63 -14.32
C ASN A 71 11.23 -2.79 -15.41
N ASP A 72 12.51 -2.50 -15.22
CA ASP A 72 13.32 -1.67 -16.12
C ASP A 72 13.49 -2.27 -17.52
N ARG A 73 13.39 -3.60 -17.67
CA ARG A 73 13.56 -4.32 -18.94
C ARG A 73 12.27 -4.44 -19.73
N THR A 74 11.18 -4.82 -19.07
CA THR A 74 9.90 -5.10 -19.75
C THR A 74 8.96 -3.91 -19.76
N GLN A 75 9.26 -2.84 -19.00
CA GLN A 75 8.39 -1.68 -18.77
C GLN A 75 7.04 -2.04 -18.13
N GLN A 76 6.89 -3.28 -17.67
CA GLN A 76 5.74 -3.71 -16.89
C GLN A 76 5.93 -3.27 -15.44
N TYR A 77 4.85 -3.01 -14.74
CA TYR A 77 4.90 -2.71 -13.31
C TYR A 77 4.08 -3.72 -12.52
N LEU A 78 4.45 -3.86 -11.26
CA LEU A 78 3.69 -4.52 -10.23
C LEU A 78 3.17 -3.45 -9.28
N GLU A 79 1.86 -3.27 -9.25
CA GLU A 79 1.18 -2.54 -8.19
C GLU A 79 0.82 -3.50 -7.06
N VAL A 80 1.09 -3.11 -5.82
CA VAL A 80 0.67 -3.83 -4.62
C VAL A 80 -0.11 -2.86 -3.76
N GLU A 81 -1.38 -3.14 -3.47
CA GLU A 81 -2.20 -2.29 -2.61
C GLU A 81 -2.31 -2.87 -1.21
N LEU A 82 -1.99 -2.09 -0.17
CA LEU A 82 -2.06 -2.49 1.22
C LEU A 82 -3.02 -1.58 1.99
N SER A 83 -3.96 -2.15 2.74
CA SER A 83 -4.86 -1.41 3.63
C SER A 83 -4.89 -2.05 5.02
N LEU A 84 -4.98 -1.21 6.06
CA LEU A 84 -5.08 -1.64 7.45
C LEU A 84 -6.56 -1.84 7.82
N ASN A 85 -6.96 -3.06 8.21
CA ASN A 85 -8.31 -3.28 8.73
C ASN A 85 -8.37 -3.00 10.24
N LYS A 86 -9.45 -2.30 10.67
CA LYS A 86 -9.80 -1.98 12.05
C LYS A 86 -9.98 -3.20 12.97
N TYR A 87 -10.29 -4.38 12.44
CA TYR A 87 -10.69 -5.52 13.28
C TYR A 87 -9.54 -6.36 13.84
N ASP A 88 -8.34 -6.35 13.25
CA ASP A 88 -7.25 -7.22 13.69
C ASP A 88 -5.81 -6.78 13.29
N GLY A 89 -5.65 -5.63 12.61
CA GLY A 89 -4.32 -5.21 12.11
C GLY A 89 -3.82 -6.04 10.92
N THR A 90 -4.71 -6.83 10.29
CA THR A 90 -4.40 -7.60 9.08
C THR A 90 -4.43 -6.70 7.85
N ILE A 91 -3.48 -6.95 6.94
CA ILE A 91 -3.44 -6.36 5.59
C ILE A 91 -4.62 -6.93 4.79
N LEU A 92 -5.59 -6.08 4.41
CA LEU A 92 -6.88 -6.54 3.87
C LEU A 92 -6.90 -6.76 2.34
N GLY A 93 -5.82 -6.52 1.63
CA GLY A 93 -5.79 -6.72 0.19
C GLY A 93 -4.39 -6.98 -0.31
N PHE A 94 -4.29 -7.89 -1.27
CA PHE A 94 -3.13 -8.04 -2.13
C PHE A 94 -3.67 -8.05 -3.56
N GLY A 95 -3.75 -6.87 -4.16
CA GLY A 95 -4.03 -6.71 -5.59
C GLY A 95 -2.74 -6.83 -6.38
N PHE A 96 -2.77 -7.56 -7.50
CA PHE A 96 -1.73 -7.54 -8.52
C PHE A 96 -2.34 -6.91 -9.77
N ARG A 97 -1.97 -5.67 -10.08
CA ARG A 97 -2.28 -5.08 -11.38
C ARG A 97 -1.05 -5.17 -12.27
N GLY A 98 -1.09 -6.10 -13.23
CA GLY A 98 -0.18 -6.10 -14.36
C GLY A 98 -0.65 -5.10 -15.43
N PRO A 99 0.17 -4.79 -16.44
CA PRO A 99 -0.28 -3.96 -17.56
C PRO A 99 -1.52 -4.60 -18.20
N GLU A 100 -2.62 -3.86 -18.16
CA GLU A 100 -3.85 -4.23 -18.88
C GLU A 100 -3.52 -4.32 -20.37
N PHE A 101 -3.88 -5.45 -20.99
CA PHE A 101 -4.05 -5.53 -22.45
C PHE A 101 -5.48 -5.17 -22.79
#